data_AF-A0A3N5RST7-F1
#
_entry.id   AF-A0A3N5RST7-F1
#
_cell.length_a   1.000
_cell.length_b   1.000
_cell.length_c   1.000
_cell.angle_alpha   90.00
_cell.angle_beta   90.00
_cell.angle_gamma   90.00
#
_symmetry.space_group_name_H-M   'P 1'
#
loop_
_entity.id
_entity.type
_entity.pdbx_description
1 polymer ?
#
loop_
_entity_poly.entity_id
_entity_poly.type
_entity_poly.pdbx_seq_one_letter_code
_entity_poly.pdbx_strand_id
1 'polypeptide(L)' 'MEDPPQQQPRATVTGGSPIWLFPGLGCRYVGMGSDLIGRYAAADAVVSAASDWLGYDVVSVCLEGSGRKVVPAR' A
#
# COMPACT_ATOMS: atom_id res chain seq x y z
N MET A 1 -25.32 56.95 -7.78
CA MET A 1 -24.30 56.44 -8.71
C MET A 1 -23.58 55.37 -7.90
N GLU A 2 -24.15 54.17 -7.90
CA GLU A 2 -23.68 53.06 -7.05
C GLU A 2 -22.47 52.41 -7.72
N ASP A 3 -21.38 52.26 -6.98
CA ASP A 3 -20.19 51.56 -7.46
C ASP A 3 -20.51 50.09 -7.76
N PRO A 4 -20.01 49.53 -8.87
CA PRO A 4 -20.26 48.14 -9.21
C PRO A 4 -19.62 47.20 -8.18
N PRO A 5 -20.26 46.06 -7.86
CA PRO A 5 -19.76 45.13 -6.86
C PRO A 5 -18.40 44.58 -7.28
N GLN A 6 -17.38 44.87 -6.49
CA GLN A 6 -16.04 44.34 -6.70
C GLN A 6 -16.04 42.84 -6.42
N GLN A 7 -15.99 42.05 -7.50
CA GLN A 7 -15.82 40.60 -7.43
C GLN A 7 -14.42 40.28 -6.93
N GLN A 8 -14.34 39.76 -5.70
CA GLN A 8 -13.09 39.30 -5.11
C GLN A 8 -12.54 38.11 -5.91
N PRO A 9 -11.23 38.05 -6.18
CA PRO A 9 -10.63 36.91 -6.86
C PRO A 9 -10.84 35.66 -6.00
N ARG A 10 -11.54 34.67 -6.54
CA ARG A 10 -11.70 33.36 -5.92
C ARG A 10 -10.30 32.75 -5.75
N ALA A 11 -9.87 32.57 -4.50
CA ALA A 11 -8.59 31.93 -4.21
C ALA A 11 -8.51 30.59 -4.97
N THR A 12 -7.51 30.48 -5.84
CA THR A 12 -7.23 29.24 -6.56
C THR A 12 -6.82 28.19 -5.52
N VAL A 13 -7.64 27.16 -5.31
CA VAL A 13 -7.23 26.00 -4.52
C VAL A 13 -6.15 25.29 -5.34
N THR A 14 -4.89 25.58 -5.05
CA THR A 14 -3.78 24.73 -5.48
C THR A 14 -3.97 23.39 -4.79
N GLY A 15 -4.30 22.35 -5.55
CA GLY A 15 -4.46 20.99 -5.02
C GLY A 15 -3.23 20.62 -4.19
N GLY A 16 -3.46 20.20 -2.94
CA GLY A 16 -2.38 19.83 -2.04
C GLY A 16 -1.57 18.65 -2.60
N SER A 17 -0.28 18.59 -2.24
CA SER A 17 0.58 17.46 -2.58
C SER A 17 0.02 16.17 -1.96
N PRO A 18 -0.12 15.07 -2.72
CA PRO A 18 -0.59 13.81 -2.16
C PRO A 18 0.42 13.25 -1.16
N ILE A 19 -0.10 12.67 -0.07
CA ILE A 19 0.69 11.97 0.95
C ILE A 19 0.40 10.48 0.82
N TRP A 20 1.47 9.66 0.84
CA TRP A 20 1.38 8.21 0.85
C TRP A 20 1.49 7.69 2.28
N LEU A 21 0.49 6.95 2.75
CA LEU A 21 0.50 6.32 4.06
C LEU A 21 0.53 4.80 3.89
N PHE A 22 1.45 4.13 4.58
CA PHE A 22 1.61 2.68 4.53
C PHE A 22 1.07 2.05 5.81
N PRO A 23 0.23 1.00 5.74
CA PRO A 23 -0.34 0.36 6.91
C PRO A 23 0.72 -0.39 7.73
N GLY A 24 0.50 -0.44 9.05
CA GLY A 24 1.37 -1.16 9.99
C GLY A 24 0.97 -2.62 10.22
N LEU A 25 1.52 -3.21 11.29
CA LEU A 25 1.17 -4.55 11.75
C LEU A 25 -0.31 -4.62 12.15
N GLY A 26 -0.97 -5.71 11.76
CA GLY A 26 -2.41 -5.93 12.01
C GLY A 26 -3.26 -5.95 10.74
N CYS A 27 -2.78 -5.38 9.63
CA CYS A 27 -3.49 -5.36 8.35
C CYS A 27 -3.19 -6.57 7.43
N ARG A 28 -2.34 -7.51 7.87
CA ARG A 28 -1.93 -8.68 7.06
C ARG A 28 -3.00 -9.76 7.03
N TYR A 29 -3.13 -10.44 5.89
CA TYR A 29 -4.02 -11.58 5.72
C TYR A 29 -3.43 -12.57 4.70
N VAL A 30 -3.90 -13.83 4.73
CA VAL A 30 -3.48 -14.88 3.78
C VAL A 30 -4.06 -14.57 2.41
N GLY A 31 -3.23 -14.63 1.37
CA GLY A 31 -3.60 -14.21 0.00
C GLY A 31 -3.21 -12.76 -0.32
N MET A 32 -2.62 -12.03 0.63
CA MET A 32 -2.14 -10.66 0.42
C MET A 32 -1.11 -10.62 -0.71
N GLY A 33 -1.30 -9.70 -1.66
CA GLY A 33 -0.41 -9.53 -2.81
C GLY A 33 -0.75 -10.39 -4.03
N SER A 34 -1.78 -11.24 -3.96
CA SER A 34 -2.24 -12.08 -5.09
C SER A 34 -2.61 -11.31 -6.36
N ASP A 35 -3.05 -10.06 -6.21
CA ASP A 35 -3.36 -9.20 -7.36
C ASP A 35 -2.14 -8.53 -7.99
N LEU A 36 -0.96 -8.64 -7.37
CA LEU A 36 0.27 -7.99 -7.79
C LEU A 36 1.32 -9.00 -8.26
N ILE A 37 1.55 -10.03 -7.44
CA ILE A 37 2.55 -11.08 -7.69
C ILE A 37 2.12 -11.88 -8.93
N GLY A 38 3.05 -12.10 -9.84
CA GLY A 38 2.85 -12.75 -11.14
C GLY A 38 2.19 -11.85 -12.20
N ARG A 39 1.72 -10.65 -11.84
CA ARG A 39 1.12 -9.67 -12.78
C ARG A 39 2.05 -8.52 -13.11
N TYR A 40 2.91 -8.11 -12.17
CA TYR A 40 3.83 -7.00 -12.35
C TYR A 40 5.26 -7.43 -12.04
N ALA A 41 6.15 -7.32 -13.03
CA ALA A 41 7.56 -7.70 -12.88
C ALA A 41 8.26 -7.01 -11.70
N ALA A 42 7.85 -5.79 -11.35
CA ALA A 42 8.38 -5.08 -10.19
C ALA A 42 7.99 -5.75 -8.86
N ALA A 43 6.77 -6.29 -8.75
CA ALA A 43 6.34 -7.03 -7.57
C ALA A 43 7.15 -8.34 -7.45
N ASP A 44 7.31 -9.05 -8.57
CA ASP A 44 8.06 -10.31 -8.63
C ASP A 44 9.53 -10.13 -8.24
N ALA A 45 10.18 -9.07 -8.73
CA ALA A 45 11.55 -8.74 -8.37
C ALA A 45 11.72 -8.48 -6.86
N VAL A 46 10.77 -7.77 -6.25
CA VAL A 46 10.82 -7.47 -4.81
C VAL A 46 10.65 -8.74 -3.96
N VAL A 47 9.66 -9.58 -4.27
CA VAL A 47 9.41 -10.81 -3.49
C VAL A 47 10.49 -11.86 -3.71
N SER A 48 11.09 -11.93 -4.91
CA SER A 48 12.26 -12.78 -5.20
C SER A 48 13.45 -12.35 -4.36
N ALA A 49 13.80 -11.07 -4.38
CA ALA A 49 14.92 -10.56 -3.59
C ALA A 49 14.73 -10.80 -2.08
N ALA A 50 13.49 -10.66 -1.59
CA ALA A 50 13.17 -10.97 -0.20
C ALA A 50 13.34 -12.46 0.12
N SER A 51 12.90 -13.36 -0.78
CA SER A 51 13.03 -14.81 -0.60
C SER A 51 14.49 -15.24 -0.57
N ASP A 52 15.32 -14.69 -1.46
CA ASP A 52 16.77 -14.95 -1.51
C ASP A 52 17.46 -14.54 -0.20
N TRP A 53 17.11 -13.36 0.33
CA TRP A 53 17.67 -12.85 1.58
C TRP A 53 17.23 -13.64 2.82
N LEU A 54 15.98 -14.12 2.84
CA LEU A 54 15.39 -14.78 4.00
C LEU A 54 15.59 -16.31 4.00
N GLY A 55 15.93 -16.89 2.85
CA GLY A 55 16.16 -18.34 2.69
C GLY A 55 14.89 -19.17 2.72
N TYR A 56 13.72 -18.58 2.46
CA TYR A 56 12.45 -19.29 2.32
C TYR A 56 11.54 -18.61 1.29
N ASP A 57 10.56 -19.35 0.78
CA ASP A 57 9.58 -18.86 -0.19
C ASP A 57 8.60 -17.86 0.47
N VAL A 58 8.85 -16.56 0.26
CA VAL A 58 8.00 -15.49 0.79
C VAL A 58 6.63 -15.47 0.09
N VAL A 59 6.56 -15.88 -1.17
CA VAL A 59 5.31 -15.90 -1.94
C VAL A 59 4.36 -16.93 -1.33
N SER A 60 4.81 -18.16 -1.08
CA SER A 60 4.01 -19.17 -0.38
C SER A 60 3.54 -18.66 0.99
N VAL A 61 4.42 -18.04 1.79
CA VAL A 61 4.03 -17.50 3.10
C VAL A 61 2.94 -16.42 3.00
N CYS A 62 3.01 -15.53 2.02
CA CYS A 62 2.02 -14.49 1.79
C CYS A 62 0.68 -15.05 1.26
N LEU A 63 0.73 -15.98 0.30
CA LEU A 63 -0.46 -16.45 -0.42
C LEU A 63 -1.17 -17.60 0.29
N GLU A 64 -0.43 -18.48 0.94
CA GLU A 64 -0.91 -19.73 1.54
C GLU A 64 -0.88 -19.67 3.07
N GLY A 65 -0.11 -18.72 3.63
CA GLY A 65 0.08 -18.56 5.05
C GLY A 65 1.23 -19.41 5.59
N SER A 66 1.82 -18.99 6.71
CA SER A 66 2.99 -19.67 7.30
C SER A 66 2.72 -21.07 7.92
N GLY A 67 1.52 -21.63 7.77
CA GLY A 67 1.10 -22.88 8.42
C GLY A 67 0.96 -22.82 9.95
N ARG A 68 1.37 -21.72 10.60
CA ARG A 68 1.15 -21.49 12.04
C ARG A 68 -0.33 -21.20 12.31
N LYS A 69 -1.06 -22.22 12.73
CA LYS A 69 -2.37 -22.09 13.37
C LYS A 69 -2.15 -21.50 14.76
N VAL A 70 -2.75 -20.34 15.03
CA VAL A 70 -2.71 -19.56 16.28
C VAL A 70 -1.51 -18.61 16.43
N VAL A 71 -1.80 -17.31 16.33
CA VAL A 71 -1.03 -16.27 17.03
C VAL A 71 -1.54 -16.31 18.47
N PRO A 72 -0.70 -16.60 19.49
CA PRO A 72 -1.16 -16.52 20.87
C PRO A 72 -1.67 -15.11 21.12
N ALA A 73 -2.84 -15.01 21.74
CA ALA A 73 -3.31 -13.73 22.26
C ALA A 73 -2.23 -13.20 23.21
N ARG A 74 -1.85 -11.93 23.03
CA ARG A 74 -1.05 -11.22 24.02
C ARG A 74 -1.87 -11.02 25.29
#